data_AF-A0A6J1W878-F1
#
_entry.id   AF-A0A6J1W878-F1
#
_cell.length_a   1.000
_cell.length_b   1.000
_cell.length_c   1.000
_cell.angle_alpha   90.00
_cell.angle_beta   90.00
_cell.angle_gamma   90.00
#
_symmetry.space_group_name_H-M   'P 1'
#
loop_
_entity.id
_entity.type
_entity.pdbx_description
1 polymer ?
#
loop_
_entity_poly.entity_id
_entity_poly.type
_entity_poly.pdbx_seq_one_letter_code
_entity_poly.pdbx_strand_id
1 'polypeptide(L)'
;MAKESLSLCVLNKTLNRSQGGGGELTFSGKVWEGTENKLQTIKSQYIVLDSGIQKLSEKFYFWNMVLEQDEMWTSLLEDKFNSVEINLFYSYICETIQCLHSQVVESIPDLARVLPTLSSVLRRKDKNKRIKSAWESALEILGLQEEDVKVFCTFFITYSQDANYFPDKLREDYTQDIQSVVNKVVNNQVLHHSLLCAINVVENKKV
;
A
#
# COMPACT_ATOMS: atom_id res chain seq x y z
N MET A 1 -40.43 42.08 8.40
CA MET A 1 -40.23 41.63 9.80
C MET A 1 -38.74 41.51 10.06
N ALA A 2 -38.15 42.55 10.66
CA ALA A 2 -36.73 42.60 11.01
C ALA A 2 -36.54 41.99 12.40
N LYS A 3 -35.65 41.00 12.53
CA LYS A 3 -35.19 40.48 13.83
C LYS A 3 -33.99 41.31 14.26
N GLU A 4 -34.17 42.08 15.34
CA GLU A 4 -33.13 42.91 15.95
C GLU A 4 -31.98 42.04 16.46
N SER A 5 -30.76 42.38 16.04
CA SER A 5 -29.51 41.83 16.56
C SER A 5 -29.17 42.54 17.86
N LEU A 6 -29.42 41.88 18.99
CA LEU A 6 -28.94 42.33 20.29
C LEU A 6 -27.41 42.27 20.30
N SER A 7 -26.78 43.44 20.28
CA SER A 7 -25.32 43.59 20.34
C SER A 7 -24.76 42.99 21.63
N LEU A 8 -23.76 42.11 21.51
CA LEU A 8 -23.01 41.49 22.61
C LEU A 8 -22.41 42.51 23.59
N CYS A 9 -22.25 43.78 23.18
CA CYS A 9 -21.83 44.86 24.06
C CYS A 9 -22.88 45.23 25.12
N VAL A 10 -24.17 45.01 24.85
CA VAL A 10 -25.26 45.34 25.79
C VAL A 10 -25.31 44.32 26.93
N LEU A 11 -25.09 43.04 26.64
CA LEU A 11 -25.04 41.98 27.65
C LEU A 11 -23.85 42.13 28.62
N ASN A 12 -22.71 42.61 28.13
CA ASN A 12 -21.51 42.83 28.94
C ASN A 12 -21.68 43.99 29.95
N LYS A 13 -22.51 45.00 29.64
CA LYS A 13 -22.83 46.10 30.57
C LYS A 13 -23.78 45.69 31.70
N THR A 14 -24.67 44.73 31.46
CA THR A 14 -25.62 44.27 32.47
C THR A 14 -24.95 43.33 33.49
N LEU A 15 -23.99 42.50 33.05
CA LEU A 15 -23.26 41.59 33.93
C LEU A 15 -22.31 42.34 34.90
N ASN A 16 -21.66 43.41 34.41
CA ASN A 16 -20.73 44.21 35.24
C ASN A 16 -21.43 45.14 36.25
N ARG A 17 -22.76 45.28 36.20
CA ARG A 17 -23.53 46.10 37.16
C ARG A 17 -24.01 45.33 38.39
N SER A 18 -23.96 44.00 38.39
CA SER A 18 -24.45 43.16 39.50
C SER A 18 -23.38 42.58 40.42
N GLN A 19 -22.09 42.80 40.15
CA GLN A 19 -20.99 42.18 40.91
C GLN A 19 -20.14 43.23 41.65
N GLY A 20 -20.75 43.86 42.66
CA GLY A 20 -20.01 44.38 43.80
C GLY A 20 -19.73 43.23 44.77
N GLY A 21 -18.57 42.58 44.65
CA GLY A 21 -18.16 41.47 45.51
C GLY A 21 -16.77 40.95 45.13
N GLY A 22 -15.73 41.49 45.78
CA GLY A 22 -14.34 41.11 45.52
C GLY A 22 -14.01 39.74 46.09
N GLY A 23 -13.69 38.77 45.22
CA GLY A 23 -13.16 37.47 45.63
C GLY A 23 -13.25 36.37 44.56
N GLU A 24 -14.32 36.33 43.76
CA GLU A 24 -14.59 35.22 42.82
C GLU A 24 -14.10 35.44 41.38
N LEU A 25 -13.73 36.66 41.01
CA LEU A 25 -13.47 37.05 39.62
C LEU A 25 -12.11 36.55 39.06
N THR A 26 -11.14 36.23 39.91
CA THR A 26 -9.78 35.84 39.46
C THR A 26 -9.66 34.35 39.16
N PHE A 27 -10.43 33.51 39.83
CA PHE A 27 -10.42 32.06 39.62
C PHE A 27 -11.20 31.69 38.34
N SER A 28 -12.38 32.30 38.15
CA SER A 28 -13.20 32.10 36.96
C SER A 28 -12.47 32.56 35.69
N GLY A 29 -11.82 33.74 35.71
CA GLY A 29 -11.05 34.25 34.56
C GLY A 29 -9.90 33.34 34.13
N LYS A 30 -9.13 32.78 35.08
CA LYS A 30 -8.04 31.84 34.78
C LYS A 30 -8.54 30.49 34.25
N VAL A 31 -9.69 30.01 34.75
CA VAL A 31 -10.34 28.79 34.25
C VAL A 31 -10.86 29.00 32.82
N TRP A 32 -11.45 30.17 32.53
CA TRP A 32 -11.88 30.54 31.18
C TRP A 32 -10.70 30.66 30.21
N GLU A 33 -9.62 31.33 30.61
CA GLU A 33 -8.40 31.46 29.80
C GLU A 33 -7.72 30.11 29.54
N GLY A 34 -7.67 29.23 30.55
CA GLY A 34 -7.16 27.87 30.40
C GLY A 34 -8.02 26.99 29.49
N THR A 35 -9.34 27.21 29.48
CA THR A 35 -10.27 26.50 28.60
C THR A 35 -10.15 27.00 27.15
N GLU A 36 -10.02 28.31 26.96
CA GLU A 36 -9.80 28.91 25.64
C GLU A 36 -8.48 28.45 25.03
N ASN A 37 -7.39 28.43 25.80
CA ASN A 37 -6.09 27.94 25.32
C ASN A 37 -6.13 26.46 24.90
N LYS A 38 -6.86 25.63 25.65
CA LYS A 38 -7.10 24.22 25.28
C LYS A 38 -7.93 24.11 24.01
N LEU A 39 -8.97 24.94 23.86
CA LEU A 39 -9.80 24.97 22.65
C LEU A 39 -8.98 25.37 21.42
N GLN A 40 -8.13 26.39 21.53
CA GLN A 40 -7.25 26.81 20.44
C GLN A 40 -6.22 25.73 20.08
N THR A 41 -5.70 25.00 21.08
CA THR A 41 -4.78 23.88 20.87
C THR A 41 -5.47 22.71 20.13
N ILE A 42 -6.69 22.35 20.54
CA ILE A 42 -7.47 21.31 19.86
C ILE A 42 -7.80 21.74 18.42
N LYS A 43 -8.16 23.01 18.23
CA LYS A 43 -8.45 23.57 16.90
C LYS A 43 -7.24 23.52 15.97
N SER A 44 -6.04 23.86 16.46
CA SER A 44 -4.83 23.79 15.64
C SER A 44 -4.46 22.34 15.30
N GLN A 45 -4.61 21.40 16.24
CA GLN A 45 -4.43 19.97 15.99
C GLN A 45 -5.44 19.44 14.96
N TYR A 46 -6.70 19.84 15.04
CA TYR A 46 -7.72 19.47 14.07
C TYR A 46 -7.37 19.97 12.66
N ILE A 47 -6.91 21.22 12.51
CA ILE A 47 -6.50 21.77 11.21
C ILE A 47 -5.35 20.96 10.60
N VAL A 48 -4.36 20.56 11.42
CA VAL A 48 -3.24 19.72 10.97
C VAL A 48 -3.74 18.35 10.52
N LEU A 49 -4.66 17.74 11.29
CA LEU A 49 -5.24 16.45 10.96
C LEU A 49 -6.08 16.51 9.68
N ASP A 50 -6.93 17.52 9.54
CA ASP A 50 -7.77 17.75 8.36
C ASP A 50 -6.92 17.94 7.10
N SER A 51 -5.85 18.74 7.19
CA SER A 51 -4.86 18.87 6.10
C SER A 51 -4.18 17.54 5.77
N GLY A 52 -3.88 16.72 6.79
CA GLY A 52 -3.34 15.37 6.61
C GLY A 52 -4.30 14.45 5.86
N ILE A 53 -5.58 14.47 6.24
CA ILE A 53 -6.65 13.70 5.60
C ILE A 53 -6.81 14.14 4.15
N GLN A 54 -6.87 15.44 3.86
CA GLN A 54 -6.97 15.96 2.49
C GLN A 54 -5.81 15.48 1.61
N LYS A 55 -4.57 15.60 2.09
CA LYS A 55 -3.38 15.13 1.34
C LYS A 55 -3.40 13.62 1.11
N LEU A 56 -3.89 12.83 2.07
CA LEU A 56 -4.04 11.40 1.90
C LEU A 56 -5.11 11.09 0.86
N SER A 57 -6.28 11.74 0.93
CA SER A 57 -7.37 11.59 -0.03
C SER A 57 -6.93 11.95 -1.46
N GLU A 58 -6.19 13.05 -1.64
CA GLU A 58 -5.64 13.44 -2.94
C GLU A 58 -4.67 12.38 -3.49
N LYS A 59 -3.78 11.84 -2.64
CA LYS A 59 -2.90 10.74 -3.04
C LYS A 59 -3.69 9.50 -3.42
N PHE A 60 -4.68 9.10 -2.62
CA PHE A 60 -5.53 7.95 -2.91
C PHE A 60 -6.28 8.14 -4.23
N TYR A 61 -6.82 9.32 -4.49
CA TYR A 61 -7.48 9.63 -5.75
C TYR A 61 -6.53 9.54 -6.95
N PHE A 62 -5.31 10.10 -6.83
CA PHE A 62 -4.28 9.98 -7.86
C PHE A 62 -3.93 8.52 -8.15
N TRP A 63 -3.68 7.72 -7.11
CA TRP A 63 -3.39 6.30 -7.28
C TRP A 63 -4.58 5.54 -7.85
N ASN A 64 -5.80 5.84 -7.43
CA ASN A 64 -7.00 5.22 -7.97
C ASN A 64 -7.15 5.51 -9.47
N MET A 65 -6.94 6.76 -9.90
CA MET A 65 -6.95 7.14 -11.32
C MET A 65 -5.86 6.42 -12.13
N VAL A 66 -4.65 6.29 -11.58
CA VAL A 66 -3.54 5.59 -12.23
C VAL A 66 -3.83 4.09 -12.35
N LEU A 67 -4.41 3.48 -11.32
CA LEU A 67 -4.74 2.05 -11.28
C LEU A 67 -5.97 1.73 -12.14
N GLU A 68 -6.98 2.61 -12.21
CA GLU A 68 -8.16 2.46 -13.08
C GLU A 68 -7.83 2.58 -14.58
N GLN A 69 -6.71 3.22 -14.94
CA GLN A 69 -6.23 3.30 -16.32
C GLN A 69 -5.26 2.20 -16.71
N ASP A 70 -4.85 1.35 -15.77
CA ASP A 70 -3.94 0.26 -16.05
C ASP A 70 -4.72 -0.98 -16.49
N GLU A 71 -4.67 -1.25 -17.80
CA GLU A 71 -5.30 -2.37 -18.51
C GLU A 71 -5.00 -3.74 -17.86
N MET A 72 -3.89 -3.83 -17.10
CA MET A 72 -3.54 -5.03 -16.33
C MET A 72 -4.47 -5.23 -15.14
N TRP A 73 -4.84 -4.19 -14.39
CA TRP A 73 -5.71 -4.32 -13.22
C TRP A 73 -7.14 -4.70 -13.61
N THR A 74 -7.66 -4.12 -14.70
CA THR A 74 -8.99 -4.46 -15.21
C THR A 74 -9.05 -5.88 -15.75
N SER A 75 -8.06 -6.32 -16.52
CA SER A 75 -8.02 -7.69 -17.06
C SER A 75 -7.81 -8.77 -16.00
N LEU A 76 -7.00 -8.50 -14.97
CA LEU A 76 -6.80 -9.43 -13.84
C LEU A 76 -8.09 -9.61 -13.02
N LEU A 77 -8.92 -8.57 -12.94
CA LEU A 77 -10.24 -8.62 -12.29
C LEU A 77 -11.32 -9.27 -13.18
N GLU A 78 -11.14 -9.26 -14.51
CA GLU A 78 -12.05 -9.92 -15.46
C GLU A 78 -11.83 -11.43 -15.55
N ASP A 79 -10.59 -11.90 -15.35
CA ASP A 79 -10.27 -13.32 -15.29
C ASP A 79 -10.88 -13.94 -14.01
N LYS A 80 -11.97 -14.70 -14.19
CA LYS A 80 -12.69 -15.40 -13.12
C LYS A 80 -11.96 -16.66 -12.67
N PHE A 81 -10.76 -16.50 -12.10
CA PHE A 81 -10.03 -17.62 -11.53
C PHE A 81 -10.80 -18.20 -10.34
N ASN A 82 -10.81 -19.53 -10.24
CA ASN A 82 -11.29 -20.19 -9.03
C ASN A 82 -10.23 -20.14 -7.93
N SER A 83 -10.63 -20.47 -6.69
CA SER A 83 -9.72 -20.39 -5.54
C SER A 83 -8.48 -21.28 -5.67
N VAL A 84 -8.58 -22.44 -6.33
CA VAL A 84 -7.44 -23.35 -6.52
C VAL A 84 -6.45 -22.75 -7.52
N GLU A 85 -6.93 -22.21 -8.63
CA GLU A 85 -6.11 -21.50 -9.63
C GLU A 85 -5.39 -20.30 -9.01
N ILE A 86 -6.11 -19.48 -8.23
CA ILE A 86 -5.55 -18.34 -7.50
C ILE A 86 -4.42 -18.82 -6.58
N ASN A 87 -4.67 -19.85 -5.76
CA ASN A 87 -3.68 -20.37 -4.82
C ASN A 87 -2.44 -20.91 -5.54
N LEU A 88 -2.62 -21.63 -6.65
CA LEU A 88 -1.51 -22.16 -7.45
C LEU A 88 -0.65 -21.02 -8.01
N PHE A 89 -1.24 -20.07 -8.73
CA PHE A 89 -0.52 -18.95 -9.34
C PHE A 89 0.14 -18.07 -8.30
N TYR A 90 -0.56 -17.78 -7.20
CA TYR A 90 -0.02 -17.04 -6.07
C TYR A 90 1.24 -17.70 -5.51
N SER A 91 1.24 -19.03 -5.40
CA SER A 91 2.38 -19.77 -4.86
C SER A 91 3.62 -19.71 -5.76
N TYR A 92 3.44 -19.88 -7.08
CA TYR A 92 4.53 -19.71 -8.04
C TYR A 92 5.08 -18.27 -8.04
N ILE A 93 4.21 -17.28 -7.93
CA ILE A 93 4.60 -15.87 -7.83
C ILE A 93 5.39 -15.60 -6.54
N CYS A 94 4.92 -16.10 -5.40
CA CYS A 94 5.64 -15.97 -4.12
C CYS A 94 7.05 -16.55 -4.20
N GLU A 95 7.20 -17.75 -4.75
CA GLU A 95 8.50 -18.40 -4.90
C GLU A 95 9.40 -17.66 -5.90
N THR A 96 8.84 -17.15 -7.00
CA THR A 96 9.59 -16.33 -7.97
C THR A 96 10.09 -15.03 -7.34
N ILE A 97 9.24 -14.33 -6.60
CA ILE A 97 9.60 -13.12 -5.83
C ILE A 97 10.71 -13.42 -4.82
N GLN A 98 10.63 -14.57 -4.13
CA GLN A 98 11.66 -15.00 -3.19
C GLN A 98 12.98 -15.33 -3.91
N CYS A 99 12.93 -16.02 -5.06
CA CYS A 99 14.12 -16.33 -5.85
C CYS A 99 14.80 -15.05 -6.33
N LEU A 100 14.03 -14.11 -6.88
CA LEU A 100 14.53 -12.82 -7.34
C LEU A 100 15.17 -12.02 -6.21
N HIS A 101 14.53 -11.95 -5.05
CA HIS A 101 15.10 -11.29 -3.87
C HIS A 101 16.40 -11.96 -3.41
N SER A 102 16.45 -13.29 -3.38
CA SER A 102 17.63 -14.06 -2.97
C SER A 102 18.80 -13.80 -3.92
N GLN A 103 18.58 -13.86 -5.24
CA GLN A 103 19.60 -13.58 -6.26
C GLN A 103 20.22 -12.18 -6.12
N VAL A 104 19.39 -11.17 -5.84
CA VAL A 104 19.87 -9.81 -5.59
C VAL A 104 20.73 -9.77 -4.33
N VAL A 105 20.27 -10.33 -3.21
CA VAL A 105 20.98 -10.27 -1.94
C VAL A 105 22.30 -11.06 -1.98
N GLU A 106 22.32 -12.21 -2.65
CA GLU A 106 23.51 -13.03 -2.86
C GLU A 106 24.57 -12.29 -3.70
N SER A 107 24.14 -11.46 -4.64
CA SER A 107 25.03 -10.63 -5.46
C SER A 107 25.65 -9.45 -4.70
N ILE A 108 24.99 -8.96 -3.64
CA ILE A 108 25.44 -7.82 -2.82
C ILE A 108 25.24 -8.10 -1.32
N PRO A 109 25.99 -9.06 -0.75
CA PRO A 109 25.76 -9.56 0.61
C PRO A 109 26.01 -8.49 1.69
N ASP A 110 26.86 -7.50 1.41
CA ASP A 110 27.13 -6.37 2.31
C ASP A 110 25.89 -5.47 2.52
N LEU A 111 24.94 -5.48 1.59
CA LEU A 111 23.69 -4.71 1.66
C LEU A 111 22.48 -5.56 2.09
N ALA A 112 22.66 -6.85 2.37
CA ALA A 112 21.58 -7.75 2.76
C ALA A 112 20.72 -7.20 3.92
N ARG A 113 21.38 -6.62 4.94
CA ARG A 113 20.69 -6.05 6.12
C ARG A 113 19.76 -4.88 5.79
N VAL A 114 20.09 -4.10 4.76
CA VAL A 114 19.25 -2.95 4.33
C VAL A 114 18.23 -3.36 3.26
N LEU A 115 18.30 -4.61 2.80
CA LEU A 115 17.45 -5.22 1.78
C LEU A 115 16.65 -6.43 2.30
N PRO A 116 15.84 -6.30 3.36
CA PRO A 116 15.15 -7.44 3.97
C PRO A 116 14.06 -8.07 3.07
N THR A 117 13.58 -7.36 2.04
CA THR A 117 12.46 -7.79 1.18
C THR A 117 12.64 -7.32 -0.26
N LEU A 118 11.90 -7.92 -1.21
CA LEU A 118 11.85 -7.42 -2.59
C LEU A 118 11.41 -5.94 -2.67
N SER A 119 10.42 -5.53 -1.86
CA SER A 119 9.97 -4.13 -1.81
C SER A 119 11.08 -3.16 -1.40
N SER A 120 11.98 -3.60 -0.52
CA SER A 120 13.13 -2.81 -0.08
C SER A 120 14.19 -2.64 -1.18
N VAL A 121 14.31 -3.63 -2.09
CA VAL A 121 15.13 -3.58 -3.31
C VAL A 121 14.50 -2.62 -4.30
N LEU A 122 13.22 -2.81 -4.66
CA LEU A 122 12.49 -1.96 -5.60
C LEU A 122 12.53 -0.48 -5.21
N ARG A 123 12.37 -0.16 -3.93
CA ARG A 123 12.45 1.22 -3.42
C ARG A 123 13.83 1.87 -3.57
N ARG A 124 14.89 1.06 -3.59
CA ARG A 124 16.28 1.55 -3.52
C ARG A 124 17.04 1.39 -4.83
N LYS A 125 16.60 0.52 -5.75
CA LYS A 125 17.29 0.23 -7.01
C LYS A 125 17.59 1.49 -7.81
N ASP A 126 16.63 2.42 -7.91
CA ASP A 126 16.83 3.64 -8.71
C ASP A 126 17.79 4.65 -8.06
N LYS A 127 18.05 4.51 -6.75
CA LYS A 127 18.90 5.43 -5.98
C LYS A 127 20.31 4.88 -5.73
N ASN A 128 20.51 3.58 -5.93
CA ASN A 128 21.78 2.92 -5.66
C ASN A 128 22.19 2.05 -6.85
N LYS A 129 23.25 2.48 -7.54
CA LYS A 129 23.76 1.80 -8.74
C LYS A 129 24.12 0.34 -8.52
N ARG A 130 24.66 -0.02 -7.34
CA ARG A 130 25.00 -1.42 -7.03
C ARG A 130 23.76 -2.30 -6.92
N ILE A 131 22.71 -1.76 -6.30
CA ILE A 131 21.41 -2.46 -6.20
C ILE A 131 20.78 -2.56 -7.59
N LYS A 132 20.88 -1.50 -8.41
CA LYS A 132 20.38 -1.51 -9.79
C LYS A 132 21.07 -2.58 -10.64
N SER A 133 22.40 -2.66 -10.61
CA SER A 133 23.12 -3.67 -11.38
C SER A 133 22.83 -5.09 -10.88
N ALA A 134 22.77 -5.31 -9.55
CA ALA A 134 22.38 -6.62 -9.01
C ALA A 134 20.94 -7.01 -9.39
N TRP A 135 20.03 -6.03 -9.44
CA TRP A 135 18.66 -6.21 -9.90
C TRP A 135 18.59 -6.63 -11.37
N GLU A 136 19.26 -5.89 -12.25
CA GLU A 136 19.29 -6.17 -13.69
C GLU A 136 19.91 -7.55 -13.98
N SER A 137 21.00 -7.90 -13.30
CA SER A 137 21.61 -9.22 -13.41
C SER A 137 20.72 -10.34 -12.88
N ALA A 138 20.01 -10.13 -11.76
CA ALA A 138 19.08 -11.12 -11.23
C ALA A 138 17.89 -11.37 -12.17
N LEU A 139 17.38 -10.32 -12.81
CA LEU A 139 16.35 -10.44 -13.85
C LEU A 139 16.87 -11.26 -15.05
N GLU A 140 18.08 -10.96 -15.54
CA GLU A 140 18.70 -11.68 -16.65
C GLU A 140 18.90 -13.17 -16.33
N ILE A 141 19.44 -13.49 -15.15
CA ILE A 141 19.66 -14.88 -14.69
C ILE A 141 18.35 -15.67 -14.64
N LEU A 142 17.27 -15.03 -14.18
CA LEU A 142 15.97 -15.66 -14.05
C LEU A 142 15.13 -15.60 -15.34
N GLY A 143 15.64 -14.94 -16.39
CA GLY A 143 14.90 -14.74 -17.65
C GLY A 143 13.65 -13.88 -17.50
N LEU A 144 13.65 -12.95 -16.54
CA LEU A 144 12.53 -12.06 -16.22
C LEU A 144 12.76 -10.65 -16.77
N GLN A 145 11.67 -9.93 -17.07
CA GLN A 145 11.65 -8.50 -17.38
C GLN A 145 11.10 -7.68 -16.21
N GLU A 146 11.30 -6.35 -16.22
CA GLU A 146 10.67 -5.48 -15.21
C GLU A 146 9.15 -5.54 -15.28
N GLU A 147 8.60 -5.72 -16.46
CA GLU A 147 7.16 -5.86 -16.72
C GLU A 147 6.58 -7.08 -16.00
N ASP A 148 7.28 -8.23 -16.03
CA ASP A 148 6.85 -9.45 -15.33
C ASP A 148 6.78 -9.21 -13.82
N VAL A 149 7.77 -8.48 -13.26
CA VAL A 149 7.78 -8.14 -11.83
C VAL A 149 6.59 -7.25 -11.46
N LYS A 150 6.21 -6.30 -12.32
CA LYS A 150 5.02 -5.48 -12.10
C LYS A 150 3.76 -6.35 -12.07
N VAL A 151 3.63 -7.29 -13.00
CA VAL A 151 2.52 -8.27 -13.03
C VAL A 151 2.49 -9.10 -11.74
N PHE A 152 3.63 -9.60 -11.29
CA PHE A 152 3.73 -10.35 -10.03
C PHE A 152 3.30 -9.53 -8.83
N CYS A 153 3.75 -8.27 -8.73
CA CYS A 153 3.34 -7.37 -7.66
C CYS A 153 1.85 -7.06 -7.72
N THR A 154 1.30 -6.80 -8.90
CA THR A 154 -0.14 -6.57 -9.11
C THR A 154 -0.95 -7.79 -8.65
N PHE A 155 -0.64 -8.98 -9.17
CA PHE A 155 -1.32 -10.22 -8.79
C PHE A 155 -1.22 -10.51 -7.29
N PHE A 156 -0.03 -10.35 -6.71
CA PHE A 156 0.19 -10.52 -5.28
C PHE A 156 -0.69 -9.60 -4.46
N ILE A 157 -0.74 -8.30 -4.80
CA ILE A 157 -1.56 -7.33 -4.09
C ILE A 157 -3.05 -7.67 -4.22
N THR A 158 -3.51 -7.98 -5.44
CA THR A 158 -4.92 -8.30 -5.73
C THR A 158 -5.42 -9.49 -4.93
N TYR A 159 -4.65 -10.59 -4.90
CA TYR A 159 -5.13 -11.85 -4.32
C TYR A 159 -4.55 -12.18 -2.94
N SER A 160 -3.70 -11.32 -2.36
CA SER A 160 -3.06 -11.59 -1.06
C SER A 160 -4.01 -11.90 0.10
N GLN A 161 -5.26 -11.42 0.07
CA GLN A 161 -6.23 -11.65 1.13
C GLN A 161 -6.99 -12.98 0.97
N ASP A 162 -7.15 -13.43 -0.27
CA ASP A 162 -7.99 -14.59 -0.61
C ASP A 162 -7.15 -15.85 -0.92
N ALA A 163 -5.88 -15.65 -1.30
CA ALA A 163 -4.98 -16.72 -1.68
C ALA A 163 -4.33 -17.40 -0.47
N ASN A 164 -4.19 -18.71 -0.56
CA ASN A 164 -3.40 -19.52 0.35
C ASN A 164 -2.13 -20.02 -0.38
N TYR A 165 -0.99 -19.91 0.29
CA TYR A 165 0.26 -20.43 -0.24
C TYR A 165 0.26 -21.97 -0.19
N PHE A 166 0.48 -22.60 -1.35
CA PHE A 166 0.62 -24.03 -1.55
C PHE A 166 2.10 -24.38 -1.76
N PRO A 167 2.74 -25.06 -0.79
CA PRO A 167 4.10 -25.55 -0.97
C PRO A 167 4.16 -26.67 -2.01
N ASP A 168 5.34 -26.94 -2.57
CA ASP A 168 5.62 -27.87 -3.68
C ASP A 168 4.78 -29.14 -3.67
N LYS A 169 4.81 -29.88 -2.57
CA LYS A 169 4.10 -31.17 -2.43
C LYS A 169 2.59 -31.03 -2.58
N LEU A 170 2.04 -29.94 -2.07
CA LEU A 170 0.61 -29.68 -2.16
C LEU A 170 0.20 -29.21 -3.57
N ARG A 171 1.11 -28.57 -4.31
CA ARG A 171 0.84 -28.16 -5.70
C ARG A 171 0.68 -29.37 -6.62
N GLU A 172 1.50 -30.41 -6.41
CA GLU A 172 1.44 -31.67 -7.14
C GLU A 172 0.11 -32.41 -6.95
N ASP A 173 -0.51 -32.30 -5.76
CA ASP A 173 -1.82 -32.89 -5.47
C ASP A 173 -2.95 -32.28 -6.31
N TYR A 174 -2.81 -31.02 -6.75
CA TYR A 174 -3.82 -30.31 -7.53
C TYR A 174 -3.55 -30.31 -9.04
N THR A 175 -2.27 -30.24 -9.45
CA THR A 175 -1.91 -30.31 -10.86
C THR A 175 -0.53 -30.89 -11.08
N GLN A 176 -0.44 -31.82 -12.03
CA GLN A 176 0.85 -32.33 -12.55
C GLN A 176 1.37 -31.48 -13.71
N ASP A 177 0.52 -30.65 -14.31
CA ASP A 177 0.87 -29.78 -15.45
C ASP A 177 0.25 -28.39 -15.27
N ILE A 178 0.94 -27.54 -14.52
CA ILE A 178 0.53 -26.16 -14.29
C ILE A 178 0.55 -25.32 -15.57
N GLN A 179 1.41 -25.63 -16.55
CA GLN A 179 1.50 -24.86 -17.79
C GLN A 179 0.22 -25.01 -18.60
N SER A 180 -0.33 -26.23 -18.67
CA SER A 180 -1.64 -26.48 -19.29
C SER A 180 -2.78 -25.73 -18.59
N VAL A 181 -2.72 -25.57 -17.26
CA VAL A 181 -3.72 -24.78 -16.53
C VAL A 181 -3.64 -23.31 -16.96
N VAL A 182 -2.44 -22.71 -16.95
CA VAL A 182 -2.22 -21.32 -17.39
C VAL A 182 -2.74 -21.10 -18.82
N ASN A 183 -2.40 -21.99 -19.75
CA ASN A 183 -2.83 -21.90 -21.15
C ASN A 183 -4.36 -21.95 -21.34
N LYS A 184 -5.09 -22.56 -20.40
CA LYS A 184 -6.53 -22.73 -20.48
C LYS A 184 -7.31 -21.59 -19.82
N VAL A 185 -6.81 -21.06 -18.71
CA VAL A 185 -7.59 -20.20 -17.80
C VAL A 185 -7.18 -18.74 -17.87
N VAL A 186 -5.98 -18.43 -18.35
CA VAL A 186 -5.46 -17.06 -18.40
C VAL A 186 -5.65 -16.50 -19.80
N ASN A 187 -6.53 -15.52 -19.95
CA ASN A 187 -6.82 -14.91 -21.25
C ASN A 187 -5.91 -13.71 -21.54
N ASN A 188 -5.52 -12.98 -20.50
CA ASN A 188 -4.61 -11.86 -20.64
C ASN A 188 -3.21 -12.34 -21.07
N GLN A 189 -2.72 -11.87 -22.21
CA GLN A 189 -1.43 -12.29 -22.78
C GLN A 189 -0.22 -11.93 -21.90
N VAL A 190 -0.27 -10.77 -21.24
CA VAL A 190 0.82 -10.28 -20.38
C VAL A 190 0.89 -11.11 -19.10
N LEU A 191 -0.25 -11.38 -18.48
CA LEU A 191 -0.36 -12.26 -17.31
C LEU A 191 0.04 -13.68 -17.66
N HIS A 192 -0.43 -14.19 -18.80
CA HIS A 192 -0.10 -15.52 -19.31
C HIS A 192 1.41 -15.70 -19.47
N HIS A 193 2.08 -14.78 -20.17
CA HIS A 193 3.52 -14.79 -20.34
C HIS A 193 4.26 -14.75 -18.99
N SER A 194 3.88 -13.81 -18.12
CA SER A 194 4.53 -13.62 -16.82
C SER A 194 4.41 -14.87 -15.94
N LEU A 195 3.23 -15.52 -15.93
CA LEU A 195 3.00 -16.74 -15.17
C LEU A 195 3.84 -17.91 -15.70
N LEU A 196 4.00 -18.04 -17.02
CA LEU A 196 4.90 -19.04 -17.59
C LEU A 196 6.35 -18.79 -17.18
N CYS A 197 6.79 -17.53 -17.16
CA CYS A 197 8.12 -17.17 -16.66
C CYS A 197 8.29 -17.54 -15.18
N ALA A 198 7.30 -17.25 -14.33
CA ALA A 198 7.32 -17.64 -12.91
C ALA A 198 7.41 -19.16 -12.72
N ILE A 199 6.63 -19.94 -13.48
CA ILE A 199 6.68 -21.40 -13.45
C ILE A 199 8.08 -21.89 -13.85
N ASN A 200 8.64 -21.34 -14.93
CA ASN A 200 9.97 -21.72 -15.41
C ASN A 200 11.06 -21.43 -14.36
N VAL A 201 10.99 -20.29 -13.66
CA VAL A 201 11.92 -19.96 -12.57
C VAL A 201 11.85 -20.98 -11.44
N VAL A 202 10.63 -21.36 -11.03
CA VAL A 202 10.42 -22.28 -9.91
C VAL A 202 10.81 -23.71 -10.27
N GLU A 203 10.39 -24.20 -11.42
CA GLU A 203 10.66 -25.58 -11.83
C GLU A 203 12.13 -25.81 -12.20
N ASN A 204 12.82 -24.82 -12.80
CA ASN A 204 14.25 -24.94 -13.08
C ASN A 204 15.13 -24.85 -11.83
N LYS A 205 14.61 -24.31 -10.71
CA LYS A 205 15.30 -24.30 -9.42
C LYS A 205 15.25 -25.66 -8.71
N LYS A 206 14.31 -26.53 -9.08
CA LYS A 206 14.19 -27.89 -8.49
C LYS A 206 15.21 -28.89 -9.04
N VAL A 207 16.07 -28.49 -9.98
CA VAL A 207 17.11 -29.33 -10.61
C VAL A 207 18.44 -29.27 -9.86
#